data_AF-A0AAD2G592-F1
#
_entry.id   AF-A0AAD2G592-F1
#
_cell.length_a   1.000
_cell.length_b   1.000
_cell.length_c   1.000
_cell.angle_alpha   90.00
_cell.angle_beta   90.00
_cell.angle_gamma   90.00
#
_symmetry.space_group_name_H-M   'P 1'
#
loop_
_entity.id
_entity.type
_entity.pdbx_description
1 polymer ?
#
loop_
_entity_poly.entity_id
_entity_poly.type
_entity_poly.pdbx_seq_one_letter_code
_entity_poly.pdbx_strand_id
1 'polypeptide(L)'
;MKRRMSSRAATTKARIFMACCTSIMVLVSSIYSMTFVFTKSIVKEMILDRKDINLDLNLRSSSKNLILDFDMPTGLELADRDEDDPLITHSSSNLRKALEKSKNLRKAEERTNENPADKKSKDKSQKNKDKLKLGNKKKEQVWIEESNDIGEINSSGDIMNDTTVIVTTNWMPSLPSTDQLDKVIDSLSRVHGLPQDAPMIIAVDGAYENGARYESPMNVDNRAYVKAIKAKYDKPHVTIMAADTKIMLTGNMKRALRKVHTQYVLVLQHDLPFINEVNHTALVDTMETHPEVRLVRFPTARVLTRARDGGVCDEDEVDFESENGIQLTKTHVWSDRNHLTRKSYYAEMFQLPGWSGVRNMEFHMESFGKKDCKHWGTYLFGPRGGHPTIFHLDGRGGGKHMTSTKRVFGNLSGLLE
;
A
#
# COMPACT_ATOMS: atom_id res chain seq x y z
N MET A 1 -44.99 55.94 9.69
CA MET A 1 -45.25 54.95 8.60
C MET A 1 -44.06 54.01 8.32
N LYS A 2 -42.81 54.49 8.17
CA LYS A 2 -41.63 53.64 7.86
C LYS A 2 -41.34 52.49 8.85
N ARG A 3 -41.53 52.67 10.17
CA ARG A 3 -41.32 51.58 11.16
C ARG A 3 -42.34 50.44 11.07
N ARG A 4 -43.56 50.68 10.58
CA ARG A 4 -44.59 49.63 10.41
C ARG A 4 -44.35 48.76 9.16
N MET A 5 -43.69 49.28 8.13
CA MET A 5 -43.37 48.49 6.93
C MET A 5 -42.19 47.52 7.15
N SER A 6 -41.23 47.88 8.01
CA SER A 6 -40.10 47.01 8.37
C SER A 6 -40.52 45.74 9.12
N SER A 7 -41.55 45.83 9.97
CA SER A 7 -42.04 44.69 10.74
C SER A 7 -42.70 43.62 9.85
N ARG A 8 -43.52 44.02 8.88
CA ARG A 8 -44.20 43.09 7.97
C ARG A 8 -43.24 42.31 7.06
N ALA A 9 -42.16 42.94 6.62
CA ALA A 9 -41.14 42.28 5.81
C ALA A 9 -40.38 41.21 6.60
N ALA A 10 -40.07 41.47 7.88
CA ALA A 10 -39.41 40.50 8.76
C ALA A 10 -40.30 39.29 9.05
N THR A 11 -41.59 39.51 9.33
CA THR A 11 -42.55 38.41 9.59
C THR A 11 -42.76 37.53 8.36
N THR A 12 -42.75 38.11 7.16
CA THR A 12 -42.91 37.35 5.91
C THR A 12 -41.69 36.46 5.65
N LYS A 13 -40.46 36.97 5.85
CA LYS A 13 -39.23 36.19 5.72
C LYS A 13 -39.17 35.03 6.73
N ALA A 14 -39.57 35.26 7.98
CA ALA A 14 -39.62 34.22 9.00
C ALA A 14 -40.61 33.10 8.64
N ARG A 15 -41.77 33.44 8.09
CA ARG A 15 -42.77 32.44 7.64
C ARG A 15 -42.27 31.59 6.47
N ILE A 16 -41.61 32.21 5.49
CA ILE A 16 -41.02 31.49 4.35
C ILE A 16 -39.91 30.55 4.84
N PHE A 17 -39.05 31.01 5.74
CA PHE A 17 -37.99 30.19 6.31
C PHE A 17 -38.54 28.97 7.06
N MET A 18 -39.55 29.18 7.91
CA MET A 18 -40.19 28.07 8.63
C MET A 18 -40.86 27.07 7.69
N ALA A 19 -41.56 27.54 6.65
CA ALA A 19 -42.17 26.65 5.66
C ALA A 19 -41.13 25.80 4.92
N CYS A 20 -39.99 26.40 4.51
CA CYS A 20 -38.88 25.65 3.92
C CYS A 20 -38.31 24.60 4.88
N CYS A 21 -38.10 24.95 6.15
CA CYS A 21 -37.62 23.98 7.15
C CYS A 21 -38.58 22.81 7.33
N THR A 22 -39.89 23.05 7.36
CA THR A 22 -40.88 21.97 7.49
C THR A 22 -40.89 21.06 6.27
N SER A 23 -40.81 21.61 5.04
CA SER A 23 -40.73 20.81 3.83
C SER A 23 -39.46 19.94 3.76
N ILE A 24 -38.31 20.47 4.21
CA ILE A 24 -37.06 19.72 4.27
C ILE A 24 -37.17 18.57 5.27
N MET A 25 -37.76 18.80 6.45
CA MET A 25 -37.95 17.76 7.47
C MET A 25 -38.87 16.62 6.99
N VAL A 26 -39.93 16.94 6.24
CA VAL A 26 -40.84 15.93 5.64
C VAL A 26 -40.10 15.10 4.58
N LEU A 27 -39.27 15.75 3.75
CA LEU A 27 -38.45 15.07 2.75
C LEU A 27 -37.43 14.11 3.38
N VAL A 28 -36.72 14.57 4.42
CA VAL A 28 -35.77 13.74 5.17
C VAL A 28 -36.49 12.54 5.82
N SER A 29 -37.67 12.74 6.41
CA SER A 29 -38.46 11.66 7.02
C SER A 29 -38.95 10.63 5.99
N SER A 30 -39.35 11.07 4.79
CA SER A 30 -39.72 10.15 3.69
C SER A 30 -38.53 9.33 3.19
N ILE A 31 -37.35 9.93 3.06
CA ILE A 31 -36.12 9.23 2.63
C ILE A 31 -35.72 8.18 3.67
N TYR A 32 -35.79 8.51 4.96
CA TYR A 32 -35.52 7.56 6.04
C TYR A 32 -36.53 6.40 6.07
N SER A 33 -37.81 6.68 5.77
CA SER A 33 -38.84 5.63 5.73
C SER A 33 -38.63 4.69 4.54
N MET A 34 -38.26 5.21 3.36
CA MET A 34 -37.97 4.38 2.20
C MET A 34 -36.73 3.50 2.39
N THR A 35 -35.65 4.04 2.97
CA THR A 35 -34.43 3.26 3.25
C THR A 35 -34.66 2.16 4.29
N PHE A 36 -35.52 2.41 5.29
CA PHE A 36 -35.89 1.41 6.29
C PHE A 36 -36.74 0.26 5.70
N VAL A 37 -37.66 0.57 4.78
CA VAL A 37 -38.45 -0.47 4.08
C VAL A 37 -37.56 -1.31 3.16
N PHE A 38 -36.64 -0.67 2.45
CA PHE A 38 -35.73 -1.35 1.53
C PHE A 38 -34.76 -2.30 2.26
N THR A 39 -34.20 -1.87 3.39
CA THR A 39 -33.31 -2.71 4.22
C THR A 39 -34.05 -3.89 4.84
N LYS A 40 -35.31 -3.73 5.28
CA LYS A 40 -36.14 -4.86 5.73
C LYS A 40 -36.43 -5.87 4.62
N SER A 41 -36.62 -5.42 3.39
CA SER A 41 -36.89 -6.34 2.26
C SER A 41 -35.65 -7.18 1.93
N ILE A 42 -34.46 -6.57 1.91
CA ILE A 42 -33.19 -7.27 1.66
C ILE A 42 -32.91 -8.29 2.77
N VAL A 43 -33.08 -7.91 4.03
CA VAL A 43 -32.85 -8.84 5.16
C VAL A 43 -33.84 -10.00 5.14
N LYS A 44 -35.09 -9.78 4.70
CA LYS A 44 -36.09 -10.86 4.60
C LYS A 44 -35.75 -11.85 3.49
N GLU A 45 -35.25 -11.40 2.34
CA GLU A 45 -34.77 -12.26 1.25
C GLU A 45 -33.55 -13.08 1.70
N MET A 46 -32.57 -12.45 2.37
CA MET A 46 -31.37 -13.15 2.87
C MET A 46 -31.67 -14.20 3.95
N ILE A 47 -32.75 -14.04 4.72
CA ILE A 47 -33.16 -15.02 5.75
C ILE A 47 -33.92 -16.20 5.13
N LEU A 48 -34.62 -16.00 4.02
CA LEU A 48 -35.35 -17.07 3.33
C LEU A 48 -34.42 -18.01 2.56
N ASP A 49 -33.28 -17.50 2.07
CA ASP A 49 -32.29 -18.27 1.30
C ASP A 49 -31.41 -19.21 2.15
N ARG A 50 -31.52 -19.15 3.49
CA ARG A 50 -30.73 -19.98 4.43
C ARG A 50 -31.46 -21.22 4.97
N LYS A 51 -32.67 -21.53 4.51
CA LYS A 51 -33.47 -22.63 5.08
C LYS A 51 -33.28 -24.01 4.45
N ASP A 52 -32.49 -24.14 3.38
CA ASP A 52 -32.28 -25.43 2.69
C ASP A 52 -30.87 -26.01 2.89
N ILE A 53 -30.42 -26.11 4.14
CA ILE A 53 -29.25 -26.94 4.49
C ILE A 53 -29.72 -28.05 5.45
N ASN A 54 -30.06 -29.19 4.86
CA ASN A 54 -30.15 -30.47 5.56
C ASN A 54 -28.73 -30.94 5.90
N LEU A 55 -28.35 -30.89 7.18
CA LEU A 55 -27.14 -31.55 7.68
C LEU A 55 -27.55 -32.66 8.63
N ASP A 56 -27.38 -33.89 8.14
CA ASP A 56 -27.61 -35.14 8.84
C ASP A 56 -26.40 -35.40 9.78
N LEU A 57 -26.51 -34.98 11.05
CA LEU A 57 -25.47 -35.18 12.05
C LEU A 57 -25.73 -36.45 12.86
N ASN A 58 -25.10 -37.55 12.44
CA ASN A 58 -24.97 -38.77 13.22
C ASN A 58 -24.00 -38.56 14.40
N LEU A 59 -24.54 -38.32 15.59
CA LEU A 59 -23.82 -38.38 16.86
C LEU A 59 -23.55 -39.84 17.23
N ARG A 60 -22.28 -40.28 17.16
CA ARG A 60 -21.79 -41.46 17.89
C ARG A 60 -20.75 -41.04 18.92
N SER A 61 -21.14 -41.13 20.18
CA SER A 61 -20.27 -41.10 21.34
C SER A 61 -19.40 -42.36 21.40
N SER A 62 -18.10 -42.22 21.57
CA SER A 62 -17.28 -43.26 22.20
C SER A 62 -16.06 -42.63 22.86
N SER A 63 -16.21 -42.35 24.14
CA SER A 63 -15.16 -42.19 25.13
C SER A 63 -14.29 -43.46 25.22
N LYS A 64 -12.99 -43.36 24.95
CA LYS A 64 -11.98 -44.25 25.52
C LYS A 64 -10.68 -43.49 25.80
N ASN A 65 -10.26 -43.60 27.05
CA ASN A 65 -8.97 -43.20 27.58
C ASN A 65 -7.84 -43.84 26.77
N LEU A 66 -6.85 -43.03 26.39
CA LEU A 66 -5.53 -43.51 26.01
C LEU A 66 -4.50 -42.72 26.82
N ILE A 67 -3.95 -43.38 27.83
CA ILE A 67 -2.73 -42.98 28.53
C ILE A 67 -1.60 -43.38 27.58
N LEU A 68 -0.80 -42.40 27.14
CA LEU A 68 0.46 -42.63 26.45
C LEU A 68 1.57 -42.08 27.35
N ASP A 69 2.27 -43.01 27.99
CA ASP A 69 3.57 -42.76 28.61
C ASP A 69 4.59 -42.49 27.49
N PHE A 70 5.26 -41.34 27.55
CA PHE A 70 6.42 -41.03 26.74
C PHE A 70 7.65 -40.98 27.64
N ASP A 71 8.46 -42.03 27.55
CA ASP A 71 9.81 -42.08 28.09
C ASP A 71 10.71 -41.09 27.35
N MET A 72 11.28 -40.13 28.07
CA MET A 72 12.40 -39.31 27.59
C MET A 72 13.71 -39.89 28.11
N PRO A 73 14.73 -40.13 27.25
CA PRO A 73 16.05 -40.49 27.74
C PRO A 73 16.79 -39.24 28.23
N THR A 74 17.07 -39.21 29.52
CA THR A 74 18.10 -38.37 30.14
C THR A 74 19.48 -38.87 29.74
N GLY A 75 20.25 -38.03 29.05
CA GLY A 75 21.65 -38.30 28.76
C GLY A 75 22.27 -37.24 27.88
N LEU A 76 22.69 -36.12 28.47
CA LEU A 76 23.73 -35.29 27.87
C LEU A 76 24.75 -34.92 28.95
N GLU A 77 25.93 -35.50 28.81
CA GLU A 77 27.14 -35.20 29.57
C GLU A 77 27.50 -33.72 29.45
N LEU A 78 27.78 -33.11 30.61
CA LEU A 78 28.44 -31.82 30.71
C LEU A 78 29.93 -32.02 30.38
N ALA A 79 30.34 -31.51 29.22
CA ALA A 79 31.74 -31.27 28.94
C ALA A 79 32.10 -29.85 29.42
N ASP A 80 33.02 -29.79 30.36
CA ASP A 80 33.72 -28.59 30.81
C ASP A 80 34.25 -27.80 29.61
N ARG A 81 34.01 -26.48 29.60
CA ARG A 81 34.67 -25.55 28.69
C ARG A 81 35.29 -24.42 29.48
N ASP A 82 36.59 -24.30 29.23
CA ASP A 82 37.54 -23.34 29.78
C ASP A 82 37.07 -21.88 29.66
N GLU A 83 37.22 -21.16 30.77
CA GLU A 83 37.25 -19.71 30.81
C GLU A 83 38.58 -19.21 30.22
N ASP A 84 38.52 -18.42 29.14
CA ASP A 84 39.43 -17.30 28.84
C ASP A 84 39.16 -16.75 27.42
N ASP A 85 38.32 -15.70 27.30
CA ASP A 85 38.26 -14.89 26.06
C ASP A 85 38.12 -13.38 26.37
N PRO A 86 39.17 -12.55 26.15
CA PRO A 86 39.18 -11.14 26.47
C PRO A 86 38.67 -10.30 25.29
N LEU A 87 37.37 -10.38 24.98
CA LEU A 87 36.77 -9.63 23.86
C LEU A 87 35.47 -8.89 24.23
N ILE A 88 35.38 -8.34 25.46
CA ILE A 88 34.27 -7.45 25.85
C ILE A 88 34.79 -6.23 26.63
N THR A 89 35.56 -5.35 25.99
CA THR A 89 35.88 -4.02 26.57
C THR A 89 35.81 -2.84 25.59
N HIS A 90 35.66 -3.06 24.28
CA HIS A 90 35.66 -1.95 23.31
C HIS A 90 34.30 -1.29 23.03
N SER A 91 33.18 -1.87 23.48
CA SER A 91 31.82 -1.36 23.18
C SER A 91 31.44 -0.08 23.95
N SER A 92 31.95 0.11 25.17
CA SER A 92 31.56 1.25 26.03
C SER A 92 32.15 2.59 25.60
N SER A 93 33.32 2.58 24.93
CA SER A 93 34.02 3.80 24.52
C SER A 93 33.35 4.53 23.35
N ASN A 94 32.75 3.76 22.43
CA ASN A 94 32.06 4.31 21.27
C ASN A 94 30.70 4.92 21.65
N LEU A 95 30.02 4.35 22.65
CA LEU A 95 28.76 4.88 23.16
C LEU A 95 28.94 6.23 23.86
N ARG A 96 30.03 6.39 24.64
CA ARG A 96 30.36 7.69 25.28
C ARG A 96 30.67 8.78 24.27
N LYS A 97 31.45 8.47 23.23
CA LYS A 97 31.77 9.43 22.14
C LYS A 97 30.53 9.85 21.34
N ALA A 98 29.58 8.94 21.11
CA ALA A 98 28.32 9.26 20.43
C ALA A 98 27.42 10.16 21.28
N LEU A 99 27.36 9.93 22.60
CA LEU A 99 26.57 10.73 23.53
C LEU A 99 27.11 12.17 23.67
N GLU A 100 28.43 12.31 23.66
CA GLU A 100 29.10 13.61 23.76
C GLU A 100 28.92 14.46 22.50
N LYS A 101 28.99 13.81 21.32
CA LYS A 101 28.70 14.44 20.02
C LYS A 101 27.25 14.94 19.94
N SER A 102 26.29 14.18 20.47
CA SER A 102 24.87 14.56 20.57
C SER A 102 24.65 15.79 21.47
N LYS A 103 25.32 15.84 22.63
CA LYS A 103 25.24 17.00 23.54
C LYS A 103 25.81 18.29 22.91
N ASN A 104 26.89 18.17 22.13
CA ASN A 104 27.51 19.32 21.45
C ASN A 104 26.67 19.84 20.28
N LEU A 105 25.93 18.97 19.58
CA LEU A 105 25.00 19.38 18.52
C LEU A 105 23.80 20.17 19.07
N ARG A 106 23.22 19.74 20.21
CA ARG A 106 22.11 20.49 20.85
C ARG A 106 22.54 21.89 21.33
N LYS A 107 23.75 22.03 21.86
CA LYS A 107 24.31 23.35 22.24
C LYS A 107 24.60 24.26 21.03
N ALA A 108 24.80 23.71 19.84
CA ALA A 108 25.00 24.49 18.62
C ALA A 108 23.67 24.99 18.04
N GLU A 109 22.58 24.21 18.16
CA GLU A 109 21.24 24.62 17.73
C GLU A 109 20.67 25.75 18.60
N GLU A 110 20.92 25.72 19.92
CA GLU A 110 20.49 26.79 20.84
C GLU A 110 21.18 28.15 20.59
N ARG A 111 22.31 28.18 19.86
CA ARG A 111 23.03 29.42 19.53
C ARG A 111 22.60 30.08 18.22
N THR A 112 21.64 29.51 17.49
CA THR A 112 21.20 30.05 16.18
C THR A 112 19.85 30.77 16.21
N ASN A 113 19.25 30.96 17.39
CA ASN A 113 17.97 31.66 17.56
C ASN A 113 18.13 33.12 18.02
N GLU A 114 19.01 33.89 17.41
CA GLU A 114 18.91 35.36 17.43
C GLU A 114 19.37 35.91 16.08
N ASN A 115 18.42 36.36 15.26
CA ASN A 115 18.73 37.43 14.31
C ASN A 115 17.49 38.29 14.00
N PRO A 116 17.61 39.63 14.07
CA PRO A 116 16.54 40.57 13.78
C PRO A 116 16.66 41.08 12.33
N ALA A 117 15.63 40.89 11.50
CA ALA A 117 15.51 41.63 10.24
C ALA A 117 14.11 41.51 9.64
N ASP A 118 13.17 42.27 10.21
CA ASP A 118 11.90 42.62 9.59
C ASP A 118 12.08 43.98 8.90
N LYS A 119 12.00 44.05 7.56
CA LYS A 119 11.46 45.19 6.78
C LYS A 119 11.73 45.04 5.27
N LYS A 120 10.64 45.26 4.51
CA LYS A 120 10.52 45.50 3.05
C LYS A 120 10.27 44.27 2.16
N SER A 121 8.99 43.96 1.94
CA SER A 121 8.41 43.78 0.58
C SER A 121 6.91 43.44 0.61
N LYS A 122 6.07 44.42 0.97
CA LYS A 122 4.65 44.39 0.64
C LYS A 122 4.41 45.33 -0.53
N ASP A 123 4.49 44.83 -1.78
CA ASP A 123 3.79 45.51 -2.90
C ASP A 123 3.68 44.75 -4.25
N LYS A 124 3.98 43.44 -4.34
CA LYS A 124 3.82 42.70 -5.62
C LYS A 124 2.90 41.46 -5.58
N SER A 125 2.19 41.21 -4.48
CA SER A 125 1.41 39.97 -4.29
C SER A 125 -0.05 40.01 -4.78
N GLN A 126 -0.58 41.18 -5.15
CA GLN A 126 -2.02 41.28 -5.46
C GLN A 126 -2.38 41.06 -6.95
N LYS A 127 -1.46 41.18 -7.90
CA LYS A 127 -1.77 41.13 -9.35
C LYS A 127 -1.74 39.73 -10.00
N ASN A 128 -1.27 38.69 -9.29
CA ASN A 128 -1.22 37.32 -9.83
C ASN A 128 -2.30 36.37 -9.29
N LYS A 129 -3.15 36.81 -8.34
CA LYS A 129 -4.22 35.97 -7.77
C LYS A 129 -5.49 35.89 -8.62
N ASP A 130 -5.72 36.86 -9.52
CA ASP A 130 -6.95 36.91 -10.31
C ASP A 130 -6.84 36.21 -11.67
N LYS A 131 -5.63 35.98 -12.19
CA LYS A 131 -5.42 35.18 -13.42
C LYS A 131 -5.40 33.66 -13.19
N LEU A 132 -5.19 33.19 -11.96
CA LEU A 132 -5.19 31.75 -11.65
C LEU A 132 -6.56 31.18 -11.29
N LYS A 133 -7.60 32.02 -11.10
CA LYS A 133 -8.93 31.58 -10.63
C LYS A 133 -9.92 31.24 -11.76
N LEU A 134 -9.63 31.57 -13.01
CA LEU A 134 -10.54 31.29 -14.14
C LEU A 134 -10.22 30.00 -14.93
N GLY A 135 -9.07 29.36 -14.70
CA GLY A 135 -8.62 28.18 -15.45
C GLY A 135 -8.94 26.81 -14.83
N ASN A 136 -9.20 26.74 -13.52
CA ASN A 136 -9.22 25.46 -12.79
C ASN A 136 -10.61 24.93 -12.39
N LYS A 137 -11.71 25.58 -12.81
CA LYS A 137 -13.06 25.17 -12.36
C LYS A 137 -13.78 24.17 -13.25
N LYS A 138 -13.16 23.68 -14.34
CA LYS A 138 -13.85 22.85 -15.35
C LYS A 138 -13.26 21.46 -15.61
N LYS A 139 -12.32 20.97 -14.78
CA LYS A 139 -11.67 19.65 -14.98
C LYS A 139 -11.81 18.65 -13.83
N GLU A 140 -12.60 18.94 -12.80
CA GLU A 140 -12.62 18.10 -11.58
C GLU A 140 -14.03 17.60 -11.20
N GLN A 141 -14.91 17.44 -12.19
CA GLN A 141 -16.23 16.81 -12.03
C GLN A 141 -16.54 15.90 -13.22
N VAL A 142 -15.74 14.85 -13.39
CA VAL A 142 -16.09 13.65 -14.15
C VAL A 142 -15.44 12.48 -13.41
N TRP A 143 -16.04 12.07 -12.30
CA TRP A 143 -15.74 10.81 -11.62
C TRP A 143 -17.02 10.28 -10.99
N ILE A 144 -17.28 9.00 -11.25
CA ILE A 144 -18.47 8.18 -10.91
C ILE A 144 -19.57 8.24 -11.99
N GLU A 145 -19.29 7.62 -13.12
CA GLU A 145 -20.26 6.93 -13.98
C GLU A 145 -19.44 6.05 -14.92
N GLU A 146 -18.96 4.90 -14.42
CA GLU A 146 -18.62 3.71 -15.22
C GLU A 146 -18.06 2.62 -14.30
N SER A 147 -18.62 1.41 -14.45
CA SER A 147 -18.30 0.11 -13.82
C SER A 147 -19.12 -0.31 -12.60
N ASN A 148 -20.45 -0.39 -12.77
CA ASN A 148 -21.28 -1.40 -12.08
C ASN A 148 -21.27 -2.76 -12.80
N ASP A 149 -20.30 -2.98 -13.68
CA ASP A 149 -20.11 -4.25 -14.37
C ASP A 149 -19.31 -5.19 -13.46
N ILE A 150 -19.98 -5.66 -12.41
CA ILE A 150 -19.52 -6.81 -11.62
C ILE A 150 -19.88 -8.02 -12.47
N GLY A 151 -19.03 -8.32 -13.45
CA GLY A 151 -19.20 -9.47 -14.32
C GLY A 151 -19.39 -10.75 -13.51
N GLU A 152 -20.33 -11.59 -13.94
CA GLU A 152 -20.53 -12.93 -13.37
C GLU A 152 -19.20 -13.68 -13.32
N ILE A 153 -18.81 -14.08 -12.11
CA ILE A 153 -17.59 -14.84 -11.85
C ILE A 153 -17.82 -16.25 -12.38
N ASN A 154 -17.15 -16.63 -13.47
CA ASN A 154 -17.16 -17.99 -14.02
C ASN A 154 -16.61 -18.96 -12.97
N SER A 155 -17.47 -19.79 -12.38
CA SER A 155 -17.24 -20.43 -11.08
C SER A 155 -16.31 -21.65 -11.05
N SER A 156 -15.46 -21.92 -12.05
CA SER A 156 -14.56 -23.09 -11.99
C SER A 156 -13.48 -23.18 -13.07
N GLY A 157 -13.31 -22.14 -13.89
CA GLY A 157 -12.58 -22.29 -15.16
C GLY A 157 -11.07 -22.10 -15.09
N ASP A 158 -10.58 -21.04 -14.45
CA ASP A 158 -9.19 -20.64 -14.68
C ASP A 158 -8.66 -19.68 -13.61
N ILE A 159 -8.53 -20.15 -12.36
CA ILE A 159 -7.94 -19.38 -11.24
C ILE A 159 -6.59 -18.75 -11.64
N MET A 160 -5.89 -19.37 -12.60
CA MET A 160 -4.61 -18.90 -13.11
C MET A 160 -4.71 -17.52 -13.79
N ASN A 161 -5.83 -17.19 -14.43
CA ASN A 161 -6.01 -15.93 -15.15
C ASN A 161 -6.54 -14.76 -14.29
N ASP A 162 -6.51 -14.92 -12.96
CA ASP A 162 -7.14 -13.97 -12.04
C ASP A 162 -6.21 -12.86 -11.54
N THR A 163 -4.97 -12.79 -12.03
CA THR A 163 -3.99 -11.78 -11.59
C THR A 163 -3.45 -10.93 -12.73
N THR A 164 -3.56 -9.60 -12.59
CA THR A 164 -2.87 -8.63 -13.45
C THR A 164 -1.60 -8.16 -12.75
N VAL A 165 -0.46 -8.23 -13.43
CA VAL A 165 0.79 -7.64 -12.94
C VAL A 165 0.82 -6.16 -13.28
N ILE A 166 1.06 -5.29 -12.29
CA ILE A 166 1.26 -3.86 -12.50
C ILE A 166 2.70 -3.51 -12.15
N VAL A 167 3.51 -3.17 -13.14
CA VAL A 167 4.88 -2.69 -12.92
C VAL A 167 4.90 -1.18 -13.00
N THR A 168 5.28 -0.54 -11.90
CA THR A 168 5.37 0.92 -11.82
C THR A 168 6.81 1.38 -11.97
N THR A 169 7.05 2.27 -12.93
CA THR A 169 8.37 2.84 -13.19
C THR A 169 8.30 4.35 -13.27
N ASN A 170 9.39 5.01 -12.92
CA ASN A 170 9.50 6.46 -12.95
C ASN A 170 10.92 6.84 -13.40
N TRP A 171 11.19 8.14 -13.46
CA TRP A 171 12.53 8.65 -13.75
C TRP A 171 13.62 8.04 -12.84
N MET A 172 14.76 7.67 -13.46
CA MET A 172 15.98 7.22 -12.79
C MET A 172 17.24 7.67 -13.56
N PRO A 173 18.42 7.79 -12.92
CA PRO A 173 19.65 8.19 -13.60
C PRO A 173 20.11 7.28 -14.75
N SER A 174 19.75 5.99 -14.73
CA SER A 174 20.12 5.05 -15.79
C SER A 174 19.28 5.16 -17.06
N LEU A 175 18.32 6.09 -17.13
CA LEU A 175 17.53 6.29 -18.34
C LEU A 175 18.40 6.72 -19.53
N PRO A 176 18.16 6.19 -20.74
CA PRO A 176 16.98 5.42 -21.16
C PRO A 176 17.10 3.89 -21.02
N SER A 177 18.10 3.36 -20.31
CA SER A 177 18.24 1.91 -20.12
C SER A 177 17.02 1.28 -19.44
N THR A 178 16.66 0.07 -19.86
CA THR A 178 15.62 -0.77 -19.25
C THR A 178 16.14 -1.76 -18.22
N ASP A 179 17.46 -1.83 -17.98
CA ASP A 179 18.09 -2.92 -17.21
C ASP A 179 17.49 -3.14 -15.81
N GLN A 180 17.06 -2.07 -15.14
CA GLN A 180 16.39 -2.15 -13.83
C GLN A 180 15.02 -2.82 -13.95
N LEU A 181 14.24 -2.39 -14.93
CA LEU A 181 12.93 -2.95 -15.23
C LEU A 181 13.04 -4.41 -15.69
N ASP A 182 14.06 -4.73 -16.48
CA ASP A 182 14.38 -6.09 -16.92
C ASP A 182 14.58 -7.02 -15.74
N LYS A 183 15.44 -6.66 -14.78
CA LYS A 183 15.65 -7.45 -13.57
C LYS A 183 14.37 -7.73 -12.79
N VAL A 184 13.47 -6.76 -12.71
CA VAL A 184 12.18 -6.94 -12.03
C VAL A 184 11.25 -7.88 -12.80
N ILE A 185 11.12 -7.68 -14.11
CA ILE A 185 10.26 -8.53 -14.95
C ILE A 185 10.82 -9.95 -15.02
N ASP A 186 12.12 -10.11 -15.20
CA ASP A 186 12.77 -11.42 -15.23
C ASP A 186 12.61 -12.17 -13.90
N SER A 187 12.60 -11.43 -12.78
CA SER A 187 12.36 -12.03 -11.45
C SER A 187 10.95 -12.60 -11.25
N LEU A 188 9.99 -12.33 -12.15
CA LEU A 188 8.68 -12.99 -12.13
C LEU A 188 8.76 -14.51 -12.36
N SER A 189 9.86 -15.00 -12.95
CA SER A 189 10.16 -16.44 -13.01
C SER A 189 10.19 -17.12 -11.64
N ARG A 190 10.41 -16.35 -10.56
CA ARG A 190 10.38 -16.82 -9.16
C ARG A 190 8.99 -16.83 -8.53
N VAL A 191 7.96 -16.45 -9.27
CA VAL A 191 6.58 -16.37 -8.80
C VAL A 191 5.81 -17.56 -9.37
N HIS A 192 5.96 -18.72 -8.73
CA HIS A 192 5.34 -19.97 -9.16
C HIS A 192 3.81 -19.89 -9.09
N GLY A 193 3.13 -20.37 -10.14
CA GLY A 193 1.68 -20.36 -10.25
C GLY A 193 1.09 -19.13 -10.96
N LEU A 194 1.90 -18.09 -11.19
CA LEU A 194 1.51 -16.97 -12.05
C LEU A 194 1.71 -17.35 -13.53
N PRO A 195 0.69 -17.23 -14.40
CA PRO A 195 0.86 -17.51 -15.83
C PRO A 195 1.91 -16.63 -16.47
N GLN A 196 2.67 -17.20 -17.41
CA GLN A 196 3.70 -16.48 -18.14
C GLN A 196 3.14 -15.35 -19.01
N ASP A 197 1.89 -15.48 -19.45
CA ASP A 197 1.13 -14.52 -20.24
C ASP A 197 0.07 -13.78 -19.42
N ALA A 198 0.17 -13.79 -18.08
CA ALA A 198 -0.68 -13.01 -17.21
C ALA A 198 -0.73 -11.55 -17.69
N PRO A 199 -1.92 -10.89 -17.72
CA PRO A 199 -2.03 -9.51 -18.14
C PRO A 199 -1.05 -8.62 -17.37
N MET A 200 -0.27 -7.83 -18.09
CA MET A 200 0.74 -6.97 -17.50
C MET A 200 0.52 -5.51 -17.91
N ILE A 201 0.60 -4.60 -16.95
CA ILE A 201 0.55 -3.17 -17.18
C ILE A 201 1.87 -2.54 -16.73
N ILE A 202 2.61 -1.95 -17.65
CA ILE A 202 3.81 -1.16 -17.35
C ILE A 202 3.42 0.31 -17.30
N ALA A 203 3.29 0.86 -16.08
CA ALA A 203 2.91 2.25 -15.83
C ALA A 203 4.15 3.13 -15.62
N VAL A 204 4.48 3.93 -16.63
CA VAL A 204 5.61 4.87 -16.65
C VAL A 204 5.15 6.26 -16.22
N ASP A 205 5.68 6.75 -15.09
CA ASP A 205 5.45 8.12 -14.63
C ASP A 205 6.11 9.15 -15.55
N GLY A 206 5.51 10.33 -15.62
CA GLY A 206 6.05 11.45 -16.39
C GLY A 206 7.17 12.18 -15.62
N ALA A 207 7.84 13.09 -16.31
CA ALA A 207 8.80 14.01 -15.69
C ALA A 207 8.07 15.24 -15.12
N TYR A 208 8.72 15.98 -14.21
CA TYR A 208 8.20 17.29 -13.81
C TYR A 208 8.26 18.27 -14.98
N GLU A 209 7.18 19.01 -15.19
CA GLU A 209 7.23 20.22 -16.01
C GLU A 209 8.25 21.19 -15.40
N ASN A 210 9.26 21.58 -16.17
CA ASN A 210 10.35 22.50 -15.78
C ASN A 210 11.34 21.97 -14.73
N GLY A 211 11.35 20.66 -14.44
CA GLY A 211 12.34 20.04 -13.57
C GLY A 211 12.27 20.53 -12.11
N ALA A 212 11.58 19.82 -11.22
CA ALA A 212 11.58 20.16 -9.79
C ALA A 212 13.00 20.03 -9.18
N ARG A 213 13.28 20.76 -8.09
CA ARG A 213 14.60 21.00 -7.45
C ARG A 213 15.61 19.83 -7.38
N TYR A 214 15.20 18.56 -7.41
CA TYR A 214 16.09 17.39 -7.38
C TYR A 214 16.21 16.62 -8.71
N GLU A 215 15.26 16.81 -9.64
CA GLU A 215 15.25 16.22 -11.00
C GLU A 215 15.59 17.28 -12.08
N SER A 216 15.65 18.55 -11.67
CA SER A 216 15.92 19.75 -12.45
C SER A 216 17.19 19.75 -13.31
N PRO A 217 18.34 19.19 -12.86
CA PRO A 217 19.57 19.38 -13.61
C PRO A 217 19.64 18.64 -14.95
N MET A 218 18.80 17.62 -15.18
CA MET A 218 19.06 16.64 -16.26
C MET A 218 18.09 16.65 -17.43
N ASN A 219 17.03 17.49 -17.46
CA ASN A 219 16.08 17.58 -18.59
C ASN A 219 15.75 16.20 -19.19
N VAL A 220 15.41 15.22 -18.35
CA VAL A 220 15.42 13.84 -18.82
C VAL A 220 14.26 13.59 -19.75
N ASP A 221 14.61 13.25 -20.99
CA ASP A 221 13.67 12.87 -22.01
C ASP A 221 13.16 11.45 -21.75
N ASN A 222 12.07 11.34 -20.98
CA ASN A 222 11.37 10.08 -20.75
C ASN A 222 10.86 9.44 -22.06
N ARG A 223 10.80 10.15 -23.20
CA ARG A 223 10.34 9.57 -24.47
C ARG A 223 11.29 8.50 -24.98
N ALA A 224 12.60 8.69 -24.81
CA ALA A 224 13.58 7.68 -25.19
C ALA A 224 13.41 6.39 -24.39
N TYR A 225 13.16 6.51 -23.08
CA TYR A 225 12.87 5.38 -22.20
C TYR A 225 11.55 4.69 -22.56
N VAL A 226 10.47 5.46 -22.74
CA VAL A 226 9.17 4.90 -23.15
C VAL A 226 9.29 4.19 -24.50
N LYS A 227 10.06 4.74 -25.44
CA LYS A 227 10.34 4.09 -26.74
C LYS A 227 11.10 2.77 -26.54
N ALA A 228 12.10 2.74 -25.65
CA ALA A 228 12.85 1.53 -25.34
C ALA A 228 11.95 0.45 -24.70
N ILE A 229 11.11 0.81 -23.72
CA ILE A 229 10.12 -0.11 -23.12
C ILE A 229 9.17 -0.64 -24.18
N LYS A 230 8.60 0.24 -25.02
CA LYS A 230 7.71 -0.17 -26.11
C LYS A 230 8.38 -1.13 -27.06
N ALA A 231 9.59 -0.85 -27.52
CA ALA A 231 10.31 -1.73 -28.42
C ALA A 231 10.60 -3.10 -27.79
N LYS A 232 10.85 -3.17 -26.48
CA LYS A 232 11.24 -4.40 -25.78
C LYS A 232 10.06 -5.25 -25.33
N TYR A 233 8.97 -4.63 -24.91
CA TYR A 233 7.82 -5.32 -24.31
C TYR A 233 6.53 -5.17 -25.14
N ASP A 234 6.64 -5.04 -26.47
CA ASP A 234 5.50 -5.09 -27.39
C ASP A 234 4.96 -6.53 -27.51
N LYS A 235 4.21 -6.96 -26.49
CA LYS A 235 3.60 -8.29 -26.40
C LYS A 235 2.08 -8.17 -26.25
N PRO A 236 1.27 -9.13 -26.74
CA PRO A 236 -0.20 -9.05 -26.68
C PRO A 236 -0.79 -8.89 -25.28
N HIS A 237 -0.16 -9.49 -24.26
CA HIS A 237 -0.60 -9.40 -22.86
C HIS A 237 -0.02 -8.19 -22.10
N VAL A 238 0.81 -7.35 -22.74
CA VAL A 238 1.46 -6.20 -22.11
C VAL A 238 0.84 -4.88 -22.56
N THR A 239 0.33 -4.10 -21.62
CA THR A 239 -0.15 -2.74 -21.84
C THR A 239 0.84 -1.72 -21.28
N ILE A 240 1.39 -0.85 -22.13
CA ILE A 240 2.32 0.21 -21.71
C ILE A 240 1.58 1.53 -21.60
N MET A 241 1.59 2.13 -20.40
CA MET A 241 0.97 3.41 -20.11
C MET A 241 2.03 4.43 -19.70
N ALA A 242 2.24 5.47 -20.50
CA ALA A 242 3.11 6.58 -20.11
C ALA A 242 2.28 7.80 -19.68
N ALA A 243 2.71 8.53 -18.66
CA ALA A 243 2.20 9.85 -18.33
C ALA A 243 3.10 10.92 -18.97
N ASP A 244 2.50 11.97 -19.54
CA ASP A 244 3.26 13.10 -20.10
C ASP A 244 3.85 13.99 -19.00
N THR A 245 3.17 14.04 -17.85
CA THR A 245 3.55 14.80 -16.66
C THR A 245 3.68 13.88 -15.47
N LYS A 246 4.49 14.27 -14.47
CA LYS A 246 4.59 13.52 -13.22
C LYS A 246 3.26 13.47 -12.47
N ILE A 247 2.69 12.28 -12.35
CA ILE A 247 1.45 11.99 -11.62
C ILE A 247 1.70 11.11 -10.39
N MET A 248 2.97 10.76 -10.14
CA MET A 248 3.43 9.93 -9.03
C MET A 248 2.81 8.53 -9.03
N LEU A 249 3.25 7.70 -8.08
CA LEU A 249 2.81 6.32 -7.95
C LEU A 249 1.28 6.22 -7.83
N THR A 250 0.66 7.06 -6.99
CA THR A 250 -0.80 7.10 -6.80
C THR A 250 -1.55 7.35 -8.10
N GLY A 251 -1.10 8.29 -8.93
CA GLY A 251 -1.72 8.59 -10.22
C GLY A 251 -1.57 7.45 -11.21
N ASN A 252 -0.37 6.84 -11.27
CA ASN A 252 -0.11 5.67 -12.09
C ASN A 252 -0.98 4.47 -11.67
N MET A 253 -1.09 4.18 -10.38
CA MET A 253 -1.94 3.11 -9.87
C MET A 253 -3.40 3.33 -10.26
N LYS A 254 -3.96 4.53 -10.03
CA LYS A 254 -5.34 4.84 -10.45
C LYS A 254 -5.55 4.62 -11.95
N ARG A 255 -4.57 4.97 -12.79
CA ARG A 255 -4.64 4.75 -14.26
C ARG A 255 -4.58 3.28 -14.62
N ALA A 256 -3.63 2.53 -14.05
CA ALA A 256 -3.46 1.11 -14.30
C ALA A 256 -4.70 0.31 -13.86
N LEU A 257 -5.24 0.57 -12.67
CA LEU A 257 -6.39 -0.15 -12.12
C LEU A 257 -7.69 -0.01 -12.95
N ARG A 258 -7.82 1.04 -13.76
CA ARG A 258 -8.93 1.16 -14.73
C ARG A 258 -8.81 0.20 -15.92
N LYS A 259 -7.63 -0.36 -16.15
CA LYS A 259 -7.34 -1.34 -17.20
C LYS A 259 -7.24 -2.77 -16.65
N VAL A 260 -7.25 -2.94 -15.34
CA VAL A 260 -7.28 -4.25 -14.69
C VAL A 260 -8.68 -4.82 -14.80
N HIS A 261 -8.81 -6.01 -15.37
CA HIS A 261 -10.07 -6.76 -15.43
C HIS A 261 -10.08 -7.98 -14.50
N THR A 262 -8.94 -8.34 -13.93
CA THR A 262 -8.78 -9.50 -13.05
C THR A 262 -9.11 -9.18 -11.59
N GLN A 263 -9.34 -10.21 -10.77
CA GLN A 263 -9.68 -10.08 -9.35
C GLN A 263 -8.51 -9.61 -8.50
N TYR A 264 -7.29 -10.09 -8.79
CA TYR A 264 -6.08 -9.74 -8.07
C TYR A 264 -5.15 -8.87 -8.91
N VAL A 265 -4.30 -8.15 -8.19
CA VAL A 265 -3.21 -7.37 -8.75
C VAL A 265 -1.92 -7.67 -8.01
N LEU A 266 -0.87 -7.99 -8.78
CA LEU A 266 0.50 -8.09 -8.29
C LEU A 266 1.22 -6.79 -8.67
N VAL A 267 1.43 -5.92 -7.68
CA VAL A 267 2.07 -4.62 -7.89
C VAL A 267 3.56 -4.74 -7.67
N LEU A 268 4.36 -4.27 -8.63
CA LEU A 268 5.81 -4.26 -8.59
C LEU A 268 6.36 -2.84 -8.77
N GLN A 269 7.44 -2.52 -8.05
CA GLN A 269 8.26 -1.34 -8.34
C GLN A 269 9.46 -1.75 -9.22
N HIS A 270 9.82 -0.88 -10.16
CA HIS A 270 10.87 -1.11 -11.17
C HIS A 270 12.29 -1.40 -10.63
N ASP A 271 12.55 -1.27 -9.34
CA ASP A 271 13.84 -1.53 -8.71
C ASP A 271 13.77 -2.52 -7.53
N LEU A 272 12.69 -3.32 -7.48
CA LEU A 272 12.45 -4.33 -6.46
C LEU A 272 12.28 -5.75 -7.06
N PRO A 273 13.33 -6.40 -7.62
CA PRO A 273 13.21 -7.78 -8.08
C PRO A 273 12.96 -8.75 -6.92
N PHE A 274 12.28 -9.85 -7.23
CA PHE A 274 12.21 -11.04 -6.38
C PHE A 274 13.57 -11.72 -6.32
N ILE A 275 13.97 -12.14 -5.12
CA ILE A 275 15.23 -12.87 -4.85
C ILE A 275 15.01 -14.24 -4.20
N ASN A 276 13.76 -14.56 -3.87
CA ASN A 276 13.35 -15.86 -3.36
C ASN A 276 12.04 -16.26 -4.03
N GLU A 277 11.76 -17.56 -4.02
CA GLU A 277 10.57 -18.13 -4.61
C GLU A 277 9.30 -17.70 -3.87
N VAL A 278 8.23 -17.49 -4.63
CA VAL A 278 6.90 -17.11 -4.15
C VAL A 278 5.88 -18.07 -4.76
N ASN A 279 5.08 -18.73 -3.92
CA ASN A 279 3.96 -19.54 -4.38
C ASN A 279 2.71 -18.64 -4.51
N HIS A 280 2.45 -18.16 -5.72
CA HIS A 280 1.33 -17.27 -6.03
C HIS A 280 -0.02 -17.99 -5.92
N THR A 281 -0.13 -19.24 -6.36
CA THR A 281 -1.37 -20.03 -6.23
C THR A 281 -1.77 -20.16 -4.76
N ALA A 282 -0.85 -20.56 -3.89
CA ALA A 282 -1.12 -20.68 -2.46
C ALA A 282 -1.50 -19.34 -1.81
N LEU A 283 -0.96 -18.22 -2.30
CA LEU A 283 -1.34 -16.89 -1.84
C LEU A 283 -2.76 -16.51 -2.25
N VAL A 284 -3.14 -16.75 -3.50
CA VAL A 284 -4.51 -16.50 -3.99
C VAL A 284 -5.50 -17.36 -3.20
N ASP A 285 -5.24 -18.66 -3.08
CA ASP A 285 -6.08 -19.58 -2.32
C ASP A 285 -6.23 -19.12 -0.87
N THR A 286 -5.13 -18.72 -0.23
CA THR A 286 -5.14 -18.17 1.14
C THR A 286 -6.01 -16.92 1.24
N MET A 287 -5.94 -16.01 0.27
CA MET A 287 -6.77 -14.80 0.29
C MET A 287 -8.26 -15.15 0.17
N GLU A 288 -8.62 -16.18 -0.62
CA GLU A 288 -10.00 -16.65 -0.75
C GLU A 288 -10.51 -17.34 0.51
N THR A 289 -9.72 -18.21 1.12
CA THR A 289 -10.10 -18.93 2.34
C THR A 289 -10.07 -18.04 3.59
N HIS A 290 -9.21 -17.01 3.59
CA HIS A 290 -9.05 -16.06 4.69
C HIS A 290 -9.26 -14.61 4.21
N PRO A 291 -10.53 -14.14 4.13
CA PRO A 291 -10.86 -12.80 3.65
C PRO A 291 -10.20 -11.65 4.43
N GLU A 292 -9.76 -11.89 5.66
CA GLU A 292 -8.96 -10.96 6.48
C GLU A 292 -7.55 -10.73 5.92
N VAL A 293 -7.02 -11.62 5.08
CA VAL A 293 -5.78 -11.44 4.33
C VAL A 293 -6.10 -10.63 3.08
N ARG A 294 -6.00 -9.31 3.20
CA ARG A 294 -6.40 -8.37 2.13
C ARG A 294 -5.22 -7.94 1.27
N LEU A 295 -4.02 -7.90 1.84
CA LEU A 295 -2.80 -7.48 1.17
C LEU A 295 -1.59 -8.24 1.71
N VAL A 296 -0.82 -8.85 0.82
CA VAL A 296 0.43 -9.57 1.16
C VAL A 296 1.62 -8.83 0.57
N ARG A 297 2.50 -8.31 1.43
CA ARG A 297 3.73 -7.59 1.07
C ARG A 297 4.91 -8.54 1.02
N PHE A 298 5.82 -8.27 0.10
CA PHE A 298 7.08 -9.00 0.03
C PHE A 298 8.16 -8.28 0.86
N PRO A 299 8.75 -8.93 1.88
CA PRO A 299 9.71 -8.28 2.76
C PRO A 299 11.04 -8.00 2.06
N THR A 300 11.69 -6.89 2.44
CA THR A 300 13.11 -6.66 2.14
C THR A 300 13.96 -6.98 3.37
N ALA A 301 15.29 -6.97 3.22
CA ALA A 301 16.24 -7.15 4.32
C ALA A 301 16.01 -6.25 5.54
N ARG A 302 15.30 -5.12 5.38
CA ARG A 302 14.96 -4.23 6.49
C ARG A 302 14.18 -4.93 7.59
N VAL A 303 13.37 -5.93 7.23
CA VAL A 303 12.55 -6.69 8.18
C VAL A 303 13.44 -7.44 9.18
N LEU A 304 14.64 -7.87 8.78
CA LEU A 304 15.60 -8.53 9.67
C LEU A 304 16.23 -7.56 10.69
N THR A 305 16.41 -6.30 10.30
CA THR A 305 17.18 -5.32 11.10
C THR A 305 16.35 -4.43 12.00
N ARG A 306 15.06 -4.28 11.70
CA ARG A 306 14.18 -3.46 12.53
C ARG A 306 13.79 -4.31 13.72
N ALA A 307 14.41 -4.02 14.88
CA ALA A 307 13.78 -4.33 16.16
C ALA A 307 12.33 -3.85 16.04
N ARG A 308 11.38 -4.80 16.13
CA ARG A 308 9.94 -4.67 15.90
C ARG A 308 9.55 -3.19 15.81
N ASP A 309 9.20 -2.71 14.61
CA ASP A 309 8.55 -1.41 14.47
C ASP A 309 7.39 -1.44 15.47
N GLY A 310 7.55 -0.78 16.63
CA GLY A 310 6.85 -1.09 17.90
C GLY A 310 5.38 -0.73 17.93
N GLY A 311 4.68 -0.87 16.82
CA GLY A 311 3.26 -0.65 16.68
C GLY A 311 2.49 -1.97 16.77
N VAL A 312 1.67 -2.06 17.82
CA VAL A 312 0.23 -2.41 17.89
C VAL A 312 -0.34 -3.61 17.10
N CYS A 313 0.43 -4.37 16.34
CA CYS A 313 0.05 -5.77 16.12
C CYS A 313 0.54 -6.51 17.36
N ASP A 314 -0.38 -6.87 18.26
CA ASP A 314 -0.02 -7.58 19.50
C ASP A 314 0.91 -8.76 19.19
N GLU A 315 1.87 -8.99 20.08
CA GLU A 315 2.82 -10.10 19.95
C GLU A 315 2.10 -11.47 19.91
N ASP A 316 0.87 -11.49 20.43
CA ASP A 316 -0.06 -12.61 20.54
C ASP A 316 -0.90 -12.83 19.26
N GLU A 317 -0.87 -11.92 18.28
CA GLU A 317 -1.51 -12.19 16.99
C GLU A 317 -0.68 -13.22 16.22
N VAL A 318 -1.27 -14.41 16.09
CA VAL A 318 -0.69 -15.63 15.54
C VAL A 318 -0.26 -15.40 14.10
N ASP A 319 1.02 -15.71 13.81
CA ASP A 319 1.50 -15.79 12.44
C ASP A 319 0.71 -16.89 11.73
N PHE A 320 0.19 -16.56 10.55
CA PHE A 320 -0.74 -17.42 9.84
C PHE A 320 0.05 -18.44 9.03
N GLU A 321 -0.06 -19.73 9.37
CA GLU A 321 0.34 -20.82 8.50
C GLU A 321 -0.89 -21.27 7.72
N SER A 322 -0.90 -21.03 6.42
CA SER A 322 -1.97 -21.48 5.55
C SER A 322 -1.98 -23.00 5.48
N GLU A 323 -3.14 -23.58 5.23
CA GLU A 323 -3.28 -25.00 4.86
C GLU A 323 -2.43 -25.36 3.61
N ASN A 324 -2.07 -24.37 2.79
CA ASN A 324 -1.28 -24.50 1.57
C ASN A 324 0.24 -24.37 1.78
N GLY A 325 0.73 -24.42 3.03
CA GLY A 325 2.16 -24.43 3.34
C GLY A 325 2.89 -23.08 3.15
N ILE A 326 2.17 -21.97 2.93
CA ILE A 326 2.74 -20.63 3.05
C ILE A 326 2.56 -20.10 4.48
N GLN A 327 3.53 -19.30 4.93
CA GLN A 327 3.46 -18.61 6.21
C GLN A 327 3.36 -17.10 5.97
N LEU A 328 2.50 -16.42 6.72
CA LEU A 328 2.26 -15.00 6.63
C LEU A 328 2.37 -14.34 8.01
N THR A 329 3.20 -13.31 8.11
CA THR A 329 3.35 -12.54 9.35
C THR A 329 2.46 -11.31 9.31
N LYS A 330 1.55 -11.16 10.26
CA LYS A 330 0.65 -9.99 10.31
C LYS A 330 1.43 -8.71 10.60
N THR A 331 1.03 -7.59 9.98
CA THR A 331 1.67 -6.29 10.21
C THR A 331 0.72 -5.11 10.06
N HIS A 332 0.91 -4.07 10.87
CA HIS A 332 0.20 -2.80 10.74
C HIS A 332 0.85 -1.88 9.70
N VAL A 333 2.09 -2.20 9.29
CA VAL A 333 2.87 -1.37 8.39
C VAL A 333 2.35 -1.59 6.98
N TRP A 334 1.85 -0.51 6.37
CA TRP A 334 1.57 -0.47 4.95
C TRP A 334 2.79 0.07 4.20
N SER A 335 3.05 -0.41 2.99
CA SER A 335 4.08 0.17 2.11
C SER A 335 3.74 -0.11 0.66
N ASP A 336 4.22 0.75 -0.23
CA ASP A 336 3.96 0.69 -1.67
C ASP A 336 4.94 -0.20 -2.46
N ARG A 337 5.84 -0.90 -1.76
CA ARG A 337 6.74 -1.95 -2.31
C ARG A 337 5.94 -3.09 -2.93
N ASN A 338 6.63 -4.07 -3.53
CA ASN A 338 5.94 -5.19 -4.16
C ASN A 338 4.94 -5.87 -3.20
N HIS A 339 3.74 -6.12 -3.71
CA HIS A 339 2.68 -6.79 -2.95
C HIS A 339 1.62 -7.38 -3.88
N LEU A 340 0.92 -8.40 -3.36
CA LEU A 340 -0.29 -8.97 -3.95
C LEU A 340 -1.51 -8.46 -3.17
N THR A 341 -2.57 -8.10 -3.88
CA THR A 341 -3.85 -7.72 -3.25
C THR A 341 -5.02 -7.92 -4.21
N ARG A 342 -6.26 -7.85 -3.68
CA ARG A 342 -7.47 -7.79 -4.50
C ARG A 342 -7.58 -6.42 -5.16
N LYS A 343 -8.10 -6.34 -6.38
CA LYS A 343 -8.44 -5.08 -7.05
C LYS A 343 -9.39 -4.23 -6.19
N SER A 344 -10.35 -4.87 -5.52
CA SER A 344 -11.32 -4.22 -4.62
C SER A 344 -10.66 -3.49 -3.46
N TYR A 345 -9.50 -3.96 -2.99
CA TYR A 345 -8.72 -3.29 -1.94
C TYR A 345 -8.37 -1.85 -2.34
N TYR A 346 -7.89 -1.65 -3.57
CA TYR A 346 -7.57 -0.33 -4.09
C TYR A 346 -8.81 0.53 -4.33
N ALA A 347 -9.92 -0.07 -4.73
CA ALA A 347 -11.17 0.65 -4.92
C ALA A 347 -11.67 1.27 -3.60
N GLU A 348 -11.65 0.50 -2.51
CA GLU A 348 -11.95 1.00 -1.16
C GLU A 348 -10.94 2.05 -0.72
N MET A 349 -9.65 1.75 -0.88
CA MET A 349 -8.57 2.65 -0.49
C MET A 349 -8.76 4.04 -1.10
N PHE A 350 -8.97 4.14 -2.41
CA PHE A 350 -9.12 5.42 -3.11
C PHE A 350 -10.43 6.16 -2.84
N GLN A 351 -11.41 5.54 -2.19
CA GLN A 351 -12.63 6.20 -1.74
C GLN A 351 -12.45 6.96 -0.42
N LEU A 352 -11.35 6.72 0.32
CA LEU A 352 -11.11 7.44 1.57
C LEU A 352 -10.96 8.97 1.37
N PRO A 353 -11.27 9.77 2.40
CA PRO A 353 -11.02 11.20 2.35
C PRO A 353 -9.52 11.54 2.17
N GLY A 354 -9.23 12.54 1.34
CA GLY A 354 -7.86 13.06 1.16
C GLY A 354 -7.09 12.52 -0.04
N TRP A 355 -7.67 11.64 -0.85
CA TRP A 355 -7.08 11.11 -2.09
C TRP A 355 -7.26 12.00 -3.33
N SER A 356 -7.75 13.23 -3.16
CA SER A 356 -7.85 14.23 -4.23
C SER A 356 -6.51 14.85 -4.61
N GLY A 357 -5.43 14.56 -3.87
CA GLY A 357 -4.09 15.10 -4.12
C GLY A 357 -3.06 14.06 -4.56
N VAL A 358 -1.93 14.56 -5.05
CA VAL A 358 -0.74 13.76 -5.33
C VAL A 358 0.03 13.54 -4.03
N ARG A 359 -0.39 12.57 -3.23
CA ARG A 359 0.28 12.16 -2.00
C ARG A 359 0.77 10.73 -2.10
N ASN A 360 1.82 10.41 -1.36
CA ASN A 360 2.33 9.05 -1.25
C ASN A 360 1.28 8.18 -0.57
N MET A 361 0.99 7.00 -1.14
CA MET A 361 -0.01 6.09 -0.60
C MET A 361 0.31 5.69 0.83
N GLU A 362 1.60 5.45 1.11
CA GLU A 362 2.10 5.01 2.41
C GLU A 362 1.70 5.93 3.56
N PHE A 363 1.79 7.25 3.35
CA PHE A 363 1.44 8.23 4.38
C PHE A 363 -0.03 8.14 4.82
N HIS A 364 -0.94 7.92 3.86
CA HIS A 364 -2.36 7.78 4.18
C HIS A 364 -2.62 6.47 4.89
N MET A 365 -2.12 5.38 4.33
CA MET A 365 -2.44 4.02 4.77
C MET A 365 -1.85 3.71 6.14
N GLU A 366 -0.60 4.12 6.39
CA GLU A 366 0.10 3.88 7.65
C GLU A 366 -0.66 4.49 8.84
N SER A 367 -1.30 5.65 8.65
CA SER A 367 -2.04 6.32 9.72
C SER A 367 -3.28 5.55 10.21
N PHE A 368 -3.91 4.76 9.32
CA PHE A 368 -5.02 3.88 9.67
C PHE A 368 -4.50 2.56 10.24
N GLY A 369 -3.49 1.95 9.60
CA GLY A 369 -2.90 0.69 10.07
C GLY A 369 -2.33 0.80 11.48
N LYS A 370 -1.66 1.91 11.83
CA LYS A 370 -1.15 2.16 13.19
C LYS A 370 -2.22 2.20 14.27
N LYS A 371 -3.47 2.55 13.92
CA LYS A 371 -4.59 2.62 14.87
C LYS A 371 -5.29 1.28 14.99
N ASP A 372 -5.40 0.56 13.88
CA ASP A 372 -6.05 -0.74 13.78
C ASP A 372 -5.32 -1.60 12.74
N CYS A 373 -4.60 -2.61 13.21
CA CYS A 373 -3.86 -3.54 12.35
C CYS A 373 -4.77 -4.40 11.46
N LYS A 374 -6.04 -4.59 11.86
CA LYS A 374 -7.01 -5.40 11.11
C LYS A 374 -7.60 -4.63 9.95
N HIS A 375 -7.65 -3.30 10.05
CA HIS A 375 -8.29 -2.42 9.06
C HIS A 375 -7.86 -2.73 7.62
N TRP A 376 -6.54 -2.84 7.42
CA TRP A 376 -5.97 -3.11 6.10
C TRP A 376 -5.67 -4.57 5.81
N GLY A 377 -5.88 -5.49 6.75
CA GLY A 377 -5.58 -6.91 6.56
C GLY A 377 -4.21 -7.15 5.93
N THR A 378 -3.17 -6.46 6.44
CA THR A 378 -1.84 -6.44 5.83
C THR A 378 -0.93 -7.49 6.46
N TYR A 379 -0.30 -8.28 5.61
CA TYR A 379 0.60 -9.37 5.98
C TYR A 379 1.92 -9.24 5.22
N LEU A 380 2.99 -9.79 5.79
CA LEU A 380 4.27 -10.03 5.14
C LEU A 380 4.33 -11.49 4.72
N PHE A 381 4.85 -11.74 3.51
CA PHE A 381 5.14 -13.10 3.05
C PHE A 381 6.33 -13.68 3.82
N GLY A 382 6.13 -14.86 4.42
CA GLY A 382 7.10 -15.58 5.23
C GLY A 382 6.86 -15.48 6.74
N PRO A 383 7.56 -16.33 7.53
CA PRO A 383 7.53 -16.28 8.98
C PRO A 383 8.13 -14.99 9.52
N ARG A 384 7.87 -14.75 10.80
CA ARG A 384 8.49 -13.66 11.54
C ARG A 384 10.01 -13.86 11.58
N GLY A 385 10.73 -12.84 11.15
CA GLY A 385 12.20 -12.92 11.00
C GLY A 385 12.66 -13.77 9.80
N GLY A 386 11.74 -14.15 8.90
CA GLY A 386 12.03 -14.89 7.69
C GLY A 386 12.90 -14.12 6.70
N HIS A 387 13.33 -14.82 5.65
CA HIS A 387 14.21 -14.28 4.63
C HIS A 387 13.54 -13.17 3.79
N PRO A 388 14.31 -12.18 3.31
CA PRO A 388 13.79 -11.16 2.42
C PRO A 388 13.36 -11.78 1.09
N THR A 389 12.17 -11.45 0.60
CA THR A 389 11.66 -11.96 -0.68
C THR A 389 12.02 -11.07 -1.86
N ILE A 390 12.27 -9.78 -1.60
CA ILE A 390 12.64 -8.78 -2.61
C ILE A 390 13.90 -8.00 -2.23
N PHE A 391 14.64 -7.54 -3.23
CA PHE A 391 15.87 -6.76 -3.08
C PHE A 391 15.73 -5.38 -3.70
N HIS A 392 16.33 -4.34 -3.10
CA HIS A 392 16.26 -2.97 -3.63
C HIS A 392 17.51 -2.63 -4.43
N LEU A 393 17.36 -2.39 -5.74
CA LEU A 393 18.48 -2.14 -6.67
C LEU A 393 19.03 -0.71 -6.59
N ASP A 394 18.33 0.19 -5.91
CA ASP A 394 18.69 1.61 -5.76
C ASP A 394 18.76 2.34 -7.10
N GLY A 395 17.74 2.12 -7.95
CA GLY A 395 17.73 2.60 -9.34
C GLY A 395 17.93 4.11 -9.48
N ARG A 396 17.55 4.89 -8.46
CA ARG A 396 17.69 6.36 -8.42
C ARG A 396 19.10 6.88 -8.12
N GLY A 397 20.10 6.00 -8.03
CA GLY A 397 21.45 6.37 -7.65
C GLY A 397 21.50 6.58 -6.13
N GLY A 398 21.99 5.57 -5.41
CA GLY A 398 22.22 5.69 -3.99
C GLY A 398 23.15 6.88 -3.72
N GLY A 399 22.63 7.93 -3.08
CA GLY A 399 23.51 8.88 -2.40
C GLY A 399 24.35 8.16 -1.33
N LYS A 400 25.15 8.90 -0.55
CA LYS A 400 25.93 8.36 0.60
C LYS A 400 25.12 7.49 1.58
N HIS A 401 23.79 7.49 1.49
CA HIS A 401 22.91 6.56 2.15
C HIS A 401 22.76 5.28 1.32
N MET A 402 23.74 4.37 1.43
CA MET A 402 23.54 2.97 1.03
C MET A 402 22.25 2.48 1.68
N THR A 403 21.38 1.83 0.90
CA THR A 403 20.21 1.20 1.47
C THR A 403 20.63 0.18 2.53
N SER A 404 19.77 0.02 3.53
CA SER A 404 19.88 -1.01 4.56
C SER A 404 20.24 -2.38 3.99
N THR A 405 19.80 -2.72 2.77
CA THR A 405 20.01 -4.02 2.17
C THR A 405 21.48 -4.25 1.82
N LYS A 406 22.12 -3.30 1.11
CA LYS A 406 23.57 -3.34 0.89
C LYS A 406 24.36 -3.25 2.20
N ARG A 407 23.81 -2.61 3.23
CA ARG A 407 24.43 -2.57 4.56
C ARG A 407 24.41 -3.93 5.26
N VAL A 408 23.32 -4.68 5.16
CA VAL A 408 23.15 -5.97 5.83
C VAL A 408 23.91 -7.07 5.14
N PHE A 409 23.86 -7.10 3.81
CA PHE A 409 24.33 -8.23 3.03
C PHE A 409 25.54 -7.93 2.13
N GLY A 410 26.05 -6.69 2.12
CA GLY A 410 27.19 -6.31 1.28
C GLY A 410 26.84 -6.19 -0.21
N ASN A 411 27.83 -6.43 -1.07
CA ASN A 411 27.66 -6.41 -2.52
C ASN A 411 27.04 -7.73 -2.99
N LEU A 412 25.73 -7.73 -3.22
CA LEU A 412 24.93 -8.91 -3.53
C LEU A 412 24.80 -9.18 -5.04
N SER A 413 25.80 -8.85 -5.85
CA SER A 413 25.73 -9.08 -7.30
C SER A 413 25.42 -10.54 -7.66
N GLY A 414 25.86 -11.51 -6.84
CA GLY A 414 25.62 -12.94 -7.06
C GLY A 414 24.27 -13.48 -6.59
N LEU A 415 23.38 -12.69 -5.97
CA LEU A 415 22.02 -13.16 -5.59
C LEU A 415 20.99 -12.94 -6.72
N LEU A 416 21.35 -12.18 -7.75
CA LEU A 416 20.48 -11.87 -8.88
C LEU A 416 20.81 -12.71 -10.12
N GLU A 417 21.90 -13.49 -10.06
CA GLU A 417 22.25 -14.55 -11.01
C GLU A 417 21.64 -15.87 -10.52
#